data_AF-A0A8J4EIU6-F1
#
_entry.id   AF-A0A8J4EIU6-F1
#
_cell.length_a   1.000
_cell.length_b   1.000
_cell.length_c   1.000
_cell.angle_alpha   90.00
_cell.angle_beta   90.00
_cell.angle_gamma   90.00
#
_symmetry.space_group_name_H-M   'P 1'
#
loop_
_entity.id
_entity.type
_entity.pdbx_description
1 polymer ?
#
loop_
_entity_poly.entity_id
_entity_poly.type
_entity_poly.pdbx_seq_one_letter_code
_entity_poly.pdbx_strand_id
1 'polypeptide(L)'
;MDLSDELAFVSRPAEVHRNAAVDLRFLRDGSLVVVGSTSSARLTGARDELEGLVEVWSTLHGGTSRSVSDRLGMSEPDADHALGILWQAGALAATAQGATPAERFWLARDPAGDGRRPVCRVVTNDAVVRDVATDCLERSGFTVGADNADVALWLGGELDEPDGGPVLLASAHESSARIGPVFDDSPMSPCFRCFRALAKDLGASPRAASRRSWQVTVALAVQRLTSLVLHYQAGHVKNTVTEVSLAQGTRSVHATVDPDCRQCLERMGCAGTGADDEVVRYELGTYELGTEAGDAMPVGEPMPRYRPALGYRQEALDSAPAGTPLHRARLVGRAATGANPSEPHRRLTPSGGDLRSCDAFYILPAGGTGGSVTVGLCPPDAAAEVHEREVACPEPSIKGLLDGADAALVLVADLRRNARKYGSFGIKLALLETGCALANAAARAAALGWHVEAREGVHSSVELRALLGLTSPHEFITCVARMRTDRGRREVET
;
A
#
# COMPACT_ATOMS: atom_id res chain seq x y z
N MET A 1 -33.19 -2.84 13.27
CA MET A 1 -33.50 -2.65 11.83
C MET A 1 -34.28 -3.88 11.45
N ASP A 2 -35.57 -3.74 11.15
CA ASP A 2 -36.46 -4.87 10.86
C ASP A 2 -36.20 -5.31 9.40
N LEU A 3 -35.46 -6.40 9.23
CA LEU A 3 -34.94 -6.88 7.94
C LEU A 3 -35.90 -7.88 7.26
N SER A 4 -37.07 -8.13 7.85
CA SER A 4 -37.80 -9.40 7.70
C SER A 4 -38.59 -9.56 6.39
N ASP A 5 -39.02 -8.48 5.72
CA ASP A 5 -39.94 -8.59 4.58
C ASP A 5 -39.37 -8.15 3.20
N GLU A 6 -38.23 -7.45 3.10
CA GLU A 6 -37.77 -6.87 1.82
C GLU A 6 -36.44 -7.41 1.26
N LEU A 7 -35.63 -8.12 2.06
CA LEU A 7 -34.28 -8.55 1.64
C LEU A 7 -34.23 -10.06 1.36
N ALA A 8 -33.97 -10.41 0.10
CA ALA A 8 -33.62 -11.76 -0.30
C ALA A 8 -32.10 -11.94 -0.21
N PHE A 9 -31.66 -13.03 0.44
CA PHE A 9 -30.25 -13.40 0.46
C PHE A 9 -29.96 -14.37 -0.67
N VAL A 10 -28.81 -14.22 -1.31
CA VAL A 10 -28.34 -15.16 -2.33
C VAL A 10 -26.93 -15.57 -1.94
N SER A 11 -26.60 -16.85 -2.10
CA SER A 11 -25.22 -17.29 -2.18
C SER A 11 -24.49 -16.47 -3.27
N ARG A 12 -23.24 -16.03 -3.00
CA ARG A 12 -22.47 -15.31 -4.03
C ARG A 12 -22.45 -16.15 -5.32
N PRO A 13 -22.82 -15.60 -6.49
CA PRO A 13 -23.15 -16.40 -7.65
C PRO A 13 -21.93 -17.18 -8.18
N ALA A 14 -22.11 -18.49 -8.39
CA ALA A 14 -21.18 -19.39 -9.05
C ALA A 14 -21.12 -19.22 -10.59
N GLU A 15 -21.90 -18.29 -11.15
CA GLU A 15 -22.18 -18.26 -12.59
C GLU A 15 -21.16 -17.53 -13.46
N VAL A 16 -20.20 -16.78 -12.89
CA VAL A 16 -19.21 -16.05 -13.72
C VAL A 16 -17.90 -16.83 -13.88
N HIS A 17 -17.53 -17.71 -12.95
CA HIS A 17 -16.43 -18.66 -13.12
C HIS A 17 -16.73 -19.91 -12.28
N ARG A 18 -16.63 -21.11 -12.88
CA ARG A 18 -16.77 -22.41 -12.19
C ARG A 18 -15.81 -22.63 -11.00
N ASN A 19 -14.93 -21.67 -10.69
CA ASN A 19 -13.93 -21.71 -9.62
C ASN A 19 -14.19 -20.74 -8.46
N ALA A 20 -15.32 -20.01 -8.43
CA ALA A 20 -15.60 -18.98 -7.41
C ALA A 20 -16.79 -19.31 -6.47
N ALA A 21 -17.15 -20.58 -6.33
CA ALA A 21 -18.16 -20.98 -5.36
C ALA A 21 -17.63 -20.75 -3.93
N VAL A 22 -18.44 -20.11 -3.08
CA VAL A 22 -18.19 -20.17 -1.64
C VAL A 22 -18.44 -21.61 -1.20
N ASP A 23 -17.40 -22.26 -0.70
CA ASP A 23 -17.44 -23.66 -0.27
C ASP A 23 -17.33 -23.72 1.26
N LEU A 24 -18.21 -24.49 1.90
CA LEU A 24 -18.17 -24.69 3.35
C LEU A 24 -17.62 -26.08 3.64
N ARG A 25 -16.47 -26.15 4.32
CA ARG A 25 -15.77 -27.40 4.61
C ARG A 25 -15.47 -27.54 6.09
N PHE A 26 -15.83 -28.69 6.66
CA PHE A 26 -15.36 -29.04 8.00
C PHE A 26 -13.87 -29.43 7.98
N LEU A 27 -13.11 -28.90 8.93
CA LEU A 27 -11.74 -29.34 9.23
C LEU A 27 -11.75 -30.54 10.18
N ARG A 28 -10.60 -31.20 10.30
CA ARG A 28 -10.42 -32.36 11.19
C ARG A 28 -10.68 -32.07 12.67
N ASP A 29 -10.54 -30.81 13.08
CA ASP A 29 -10.81 -30.36 14.46
C ASP A 29 -12.27 -29.94 14.68
N GLY A 30 -13.16 -30.19 13.71
CA GLY A 30 -14.59 -29.90 13.82
C GLY A 30 -14.98 -28.46 13.52
N SER A 31 -14.02 -27.56 13.25
CA SER A 31 -14.33 -26.20 12.80
C SER A 31 -14.78 -26.16 11.34
N LEU A 32 -15.59 -25.15 10.99
CA LEU A 32 -16.11 -24.95 9.65
C LEU A 32 -15.31 -23.84 8.95
N VAL A 33 -14.80 -24.11 7.75
CA VAL A 33 -14.13 -23.11 6.93
C VAL A 33 -15.04 -22.71 5.79
N VAL A 34 -15.31 -21.41 5.70
CA VAL A 34 -15.94 -20.77 4.56
C VAL A 34 -14.83 -20.36 3.60
N VAL A 35 -14.71 -21.03 2.47
CA VAL A 35 -13.73 -20.75 1.43
C VAL A 35 -14.40 -19.93 0.34
N GLY A 36 -14.11 -18.63 0.29
CA GLY A 36 -14.44 -17.78 -0.84
C GLY A 36 -13.32 -17.75 -1.88
N SER A 37 -13.58 -17.14 -3.04
CA SER A 37 -12.61 -17.04 -4.14
C SER A 37 -11.35 -16.24 -3.82
N THR A 38 -11.37 -15.39 -2.78
CA THR A 38 -10.25 -14.49 -2.42
C THR A 38 -9.92 -14.49 -0.94
N SER A 39 -10.64 -15.25 -0.12
CA SER A 39 -10.46 -15.28 1.33
C SER A 39 -11.11 -16.52 1.91
N SER A 40 -10.53 -17.04 3.00
CA SER A 40 -11.18 -18.04 3.83
C SER A 40 -11.49 -17.46 5.21
N ALA A 41 -12.66 -17.78 5.75
CA ALA A 41 -13.01 -17.52 7.14
C ALA A 41 -13.15 -18.85 7.87
N ARG A 42 -12.67 -18.90 9.12
CA ARG A 42 -12.78 -20.08 9.95
C ARG A 42 -13.75 -19.80 11.09
N LEU A 43 -14.81 -20.59 11.16
CA LEU A 43 -15.83 -20.56 12.20
C LEU A 43 -15.56 -21.70 13.18
N THR A 44 -15.53 -21.38 14.46
CA THR A 44 -15.34 -22.33 15.56
C THR A 44 -16.56 -22.28 16.47
N GLY A 45 -17.14 -23.42 16.81
CA GLY A 45 -18.36 -23.51 17.61
C GLY A 45 -18.72 -24.97 17.90
N ALA A 46 -19.88 -25.20 18.52
CA ALA A 46 -20.38 -26.56 18.66
C ALA A 46 -20.68 -27.15 17.27
N ARG A 47 -20.38 -28.43 17.07
CA ARG A 47 -20.52 -29.08 15.76
C ARG A 47 -21.95 -28.96 15.22
N ASP A 48 -22.94 -29.19 16.08
CA ASP A 48 -24.36 -29.16 15.71
C ASP A 48 -24.80 -27.77 15.24
N GLU A 49 -24.26 -26.70 15.85
CA GLU A 49 -24.50 -25.31 15.43
C GLU A 49 -23.89 -25.04 14.04
N LEU A 50 -22.66 -25.53 13.80
CA LEU A 50 -21.97 -25.38 12.52
C LEU A 50 -22.63 -26.21 11.41
N GLU A 51 -23.17 -27.40 11.73
CA GLU A 51 -23.94 -28.22 10.79
C GLU A 51 -25.24 -27.51 10.40
N GLY A 52 -25.90 -26.84 11.34
CA GLY A 52 -27.04 -25.96 11.07
C GLY A 52 -26.71 -24.83 10.09
N LEU A 53 -25.51 -24.23 10.16
CA LEU A 53 -25.08 -23.21 9.20
C LEU A 53 -24.91 -23.77 7.77
N VAL A 54 -24.43 -25.00 7.63
CA VAL A 54 -24.29 -25.67 6.32
C VAL A 54 -25.66 -25.96 5.72
N GLU A 55 -26.60 -26.40 6.56
CA GLU A 55 -27.98 -26.64 6.15
C GLU A 55 -28.65 -25.34 5.67
N VAL A 56 -28.58 -24.28 6.48
CA VAL A 56 -29.03 -22.91 6.13
C VAL A 56 -28.43 -22.46 4.79
N TRP A 57 -27.12 -22.62 4.61
CA TRP A 57 -26.44 -22.28 3.36
C TRP A 57 -27.00 -23.04 2.14
N SER A 58 -27.21 -24.35 2.29
CA SER A 58 -27.70 -25.19 1.19
C SER A 58 -29.12 -24.79 0.74
N THR A 59 -29.94 -24.26 1.65
CA THR A 59 -31.33 -23.88 1.42
C THR A 59 -31.50 -22.46 0.84
N LEU A 60 -30.45 -21.65 0.88
CA LEU A 60 -30.43 -20.20 0.70
C LEU A 60 -30.51 -19.69 -0.75
N HIS A 61 -30.81 -20.56 -1.71
CA HIS A 61 -30.79 -20.21 -3.14
C HIS A 61 -31.93 -19.22 -3.49
N GLY A 62 -31.70 -17.91 -3.29
CA GLY A 62 -32.64 -16.83 -3.58
C GLY A 62 -33.76 -16.65 -2.56
N GLY A 63 -33.56 -17.07 -1.31
CA GLY A 63 -34.56 -17.04 -0.25
C GLY A 63 -34.44 -15.86 0.72
N THR A 64 -35.55 -15.49 1.37
CA THR A 64 -35.56 -14.60 2.55
C THR A 64 -35.35 -15.41 3.84
N SER A 65 -35.09 -14.74 4.96
CA SER A 65 -34.99 -15.40 6.28
C SER A 65 -36.22 -16.25 6.60
N ARG A 66 -37.42 -15.70 6.38
CA ARG A 66 -38.68 -16.43 6.51
C ARG A 66 -38.71 -17.71 5.66
N SER A 67 -38.25 -17.66 4.41
CA SER A 67 -38.21 -18.84 3.55
C SER A 67 -37.22 -19.92 4.02
N VAL A 68 -36.12 -19.52 4.67
CA VAL A 68 -35.16 -20.44 5.28
C VAL A 68 -35.77 -21.06 6.54
N SER A 69 -36.39 -20.24 7.38
CA SER A 69 -37.14 -20.67 8.57
C SER A 69 -38.22 -21.70 8.22
N ASP A 70 -39.07 -21.39 7.23
CA ASP A 70 -40.15 -22.29 6.76
C ASP A 70 -39.61 -23.63 6.22
N ARG A 71 -38.51 -23.60 5.46
CA ARG A 71 -37.94 -24.81 4.83
C ARG A 71 -37.22 -25.72 5.81
N LEU A 72 -36.60 -25.15 6.83
CA LEU A 72 -35.81 -25.89 7.81
C LEU A 72 -36.58 -26.18 9.11
N GLY A 73 -37.81 -25.66 9.24
CA GLY A 73 -38.61 -25.81 10.46
C GLY A 73 -37.97 -25.17 11.69
N MET A 74 -37.09 -24.19 11.48
CA MET A 74 -36.42 -23.43 12.55
C MET A 74 -37.17 -22.13 12.84
N SER A 75 -36.95 -21.54 14.01
CA SER A 75 -37.54 -20.23 14.31
C SER A 75 -36.92 -19.13 13.42
N GLU A 76 -37.70 -18.11 13.05
CA GLU A 76 -37.20 -16.98 12.26
C GLU A 76 -36.01 -16.26 12.94
N PRO A 77 -35.98 -16.06 14.29
CA PRO A 77 -34.78 -15.56 14.97
C PRO A 77 -33.53 -16.44 14.83
N ASP A 78 -33.68 -17.77 14.82
CA ASP A 78 -32.55 -18.69 14.64
C ASP A 78 -32.04 -18.65 13.19
N ALA A 79 -32.95 -18.53 12.21
CA ALA A 79 -32.61 -18.32 10.81
C ALA A 79 -31.87 -16.99 10.62
N ASP A 80 -32.36 -15.89 11.20
CA ASP A 80 -31.70 -14.58 11.19
C ASP A 80 -30.31 -14.63 11.83
N HIS A 81 -30.16 -15.34 12.95
CA HIS A 81 -28.88 -15.49 13.62
C HIS A 81 -27.86 -16.25 12.74
N ALA A 82 -28.28 -17.36 12.13
CA ALA A 82 -27.45 -18.13 11.21
C ALA A 82 -27.05 -17.33 9.96
N LEU A 83 -28.00 -16.59 9.37
CA LEU A 83 -27.75 -15.68 8.25
C LEU A 83 -26.78 -14.56 8.64
N GLY A 84 -26.89 -14.00 9.84
CA GLY A 84 -25.96 -13.01 10.38
C GLY A 84 -24.53 -13.54 10.49
N ILE A 85 -24.36 -14.77 10.98
CA ILE A 85 -23.03 -15.42 11.07
C ILE A 85 -22.45 -15.64 9.67
N LEU A 86 -23.23 -16.17 8.72
CA LEU A 86 -22.79 -16.39 7.35
C LEU A 86 -22.49 -15.07 6.61
N TRP A 87 -23.23 -14.00 6.89
CA TRP A 87 -22.95 -12.65 6.41
C TRP A 87 -21.60 -12.14 6.91
N GLN A 88 -21.36 -12.21 8.22
CA GLN A 88 -20.10 -11.78 8.84
C GLN A 88 -18.91 -12.60 8.36
N ALA A 89 -19.11 -13.89 8.08
CA ALA A 89 -18.12 -14.76 7.47
C ALA A 89 -17.88 -14.46 5.97
N GLY A 90 -18.63 -13.53 5.38
CA GLY A 90 -18.53 -13.14 3.97
C GLY A 90 -19.12 -14.15 2.99
N ALA A 91 -19.90 -15.13 3.48
CA ALA A 91 -20.56 -16.14 2.67
C ALA A 91 -21.78 -15.56 1.94
N LEU A 92 -22.49 -14.63 2.56
CA LEU A 92 -23.73 -14.05 2.04
C LEU A 92 -23.57 -12.67 1.44
N ALA A 93 -24.58 -12.32 0.64
CA ALA A 93 -24.78 -11.05 -0.05
C ALA A 93 -26.26 -10.73 -0.07
N ALA A 94 -26.60 -9.46 0.15
CA ALA A 94 -27.99 -8.99 0.12
C ALA A 94 -28.33 -8.77 -1.34
N THR A 95 -29.56 -9.13 -1.73
CA THR A 95 -30.02 -8.96 -3.11
C THR A 95 -31.42 -8.39 -3.14
N ALA A 96 -31.65 -7.48 -4.08
CA ALA A 96 -33.00 -7.10 -4.48
C ALA A 96 -33.56 -8.16 -5.43
N GLN A 97 -34.83 -8.55 -5.25
CA GLN A 97 -35.50 -9.43 -6.19
C GLN A 97 -35.54 -8.79 -7.59
N GLY A 98 -35.20 -9.57 -8.62
CA GLY A 98 -35.13 -9.09 -10.02
C GLY A 98 -33.82 -8.39 -10.41
N ALA A 99 -32.89 -8.20 -9.48
CA ALA A 99 -31.59 -7.60 -9.77
C ALA A 99 -30.75 -8.50 -10.71
N THR A 100 -30.19 -7.87 -11.75
CA THR A 100 -29.17 -8.47 -12.60
C THR A 100 -27.97 -8.93 -11.77
N PRO A 101 -27.15 -9.89 -12.24
CA PRO A 101 -25.95 -10.31 -11.52
C PRO A 101 -25.00 -9.15 -11.15
N ALA A 102 -24.92 -8.11 -11.99
CA ALA A 102 -24.13 -6.91 -11.72
C ALA A 102 -24.72 -6.07 -10.58
N GLU A 103 -26.04 -5.84 -10.58
CA GLU A 103 -26.71 -5.15 -9.48
C GLU A 103 -26.58 -5.92 -8.16
N ARG A 104 -26.68 -7.25 -8.21
CA ARG A 104 -26.44 -8.10 -7.03
C ARG A 104 -25.01 -7.97 -6.51
N PHE A 105 -24.02 -7.90 -7.40
CA PHE A 105 -22.63 -7.68 -7.01
C PHE A 105 -22.44 -6.34 -6.28
N TRP A 106 -23.11 -5.28 -6.74
CA TRP A 106 -23.05 -3.96 -6.11
C TRP A 106 -23.83 -3.87 -4.81
N LEU A 107 -25.08 -4.33 -4.77
CA LEU A 107 -25.90 -4.36 -3.56
C LEU A 107 -25.26 -5.18 -2.43
N ALA A 108 -24.55 -6.26 -2.78
CA ALA A 108 -23.78 -7.07 -1.83
C ALA A 108 -22.61 -6.33 -1.18
N ARG A 109 -22.16 -5.23 -1.80
CA ARG A 109 -20.93 -4.53 -1.43
C ARG A 109 -21.15 -3.02 -1.21
N ASP A 110 -22.37 -2.54 -1.39
CA ASP A 110 -22.79 -1.17 -1.18
C ASP A 110 -22.58 -0.81 0.29
N PRO A 111 -21.52 -0.05 0.62
CA PRO A 111 -21.24 0.31 2.01
C PRO A 111 -22.22 1.36 2.53
N ALA A 112 -22.87 2.12 1.64
CA ALA A 112 -23.79 3.19 1.97
C ALA A 112 -25.23 2.69 2.12
N GLY A 113 -25.56 1.57 1.48
CA GLY A 113 -26.89 0.96 1.51
C GLY A 113 -27.96 1.80 0.82
N ASP A 114 -27.58 2.74 -0.04
CA ASP A 114 -28.50 3.63 -0.75
C ASP A 114 -29.02 3.01 -2.06
N GLY A 115 -28.46 1.87 -2.47
CA GLY A 115 -28.84 1.17 -3.69
C GLY A 115 -28.54 1.95 -4.98
N ARG A 116 -27.80 3.07 -4.89
CA ARG A 116 -27.48 3.90 -6.04
C ARG A 116 -26.35 3.27 -6.83
N ARG A 117 -26.54 3.18 -8.14
CA ARG A 117 -25.46 2.77 -9.05
C ARG A 117 -24.38 3.86 -9.10
N PRO A 118 -23.09 3.51 -9.00
CA PRO A 118 -22.02 4.49 -9.11
C PRO A 118 -22.03 5.12 -10.51
N VAL A 119 -21.85 6.43 -10.56
CA VAL A 119 -21.78 7.22 -11.78
C VAL A 119 -20.32 7.34 -12.22
N CYS A 120 -20.01 6.87 -13.43
CA CYS A 120 -18.68 6.99 -14.03
C CYS A 120 -18.69 7.97 -15.21
N ARG A 121 -17.78 8.94 -15.19
CA ARG A 121 -17.52 9.82 -16.33
C ARG A 121 -16.44 9.22 -17.22
N VAL A 122 -16.73 9.03 -18.50
CA VAL A 122 -15.74 8.56 -19.50
C VAL A 122 -15.11 9.75 -20.20
N VAL A 123 -13.79 9.92 -20.07
CA VAL A 123 -13.02 10.99 -20.72
C VAL A 123 -12.22 10.41 -21.88
N THR A 124 -12.64 10.71 -23.10
CA THR A 124 -11.97 10.32 -24.35
C THR A 124 -12.41 11.22 -25.49
N ASN A 125 -11.53 11.46 -26.46
CA ASN A 125 -11.86 12.13 -27.73
C ASN A 125 -12.29 11.16 -28.84
N ASP A 126 -12.22 9.84 -28.59
CA ASP A 126 -12.56 8.80 -29.57
C ASP A 126 -13.94 8.21 -29.28
N ALA A 127 -14.87 8.36 -30.22
CA ALA A 127 -16.25 7.90 -30.07
C ALA A 127 -16.35 6.37 -29.96
N VAL A 128 -15.52 5.62 -30.69
CA VAL A 128 -15.53 4.15 -30.65
C VAL A 128 -15.06 3.66 -29.29
N VAL A 129 -14.00 4.27 -28.76
CA VAL A 129 -13.50 3.97 -27.42
C VAL A 129 -14.55 4.33 -26.36
N ARG A 130 -15.25 5.46 -26.52
CA ARG A 130 -16.35 5.86 -25.63
C ARG A 130 -17.47 4.82 -25.63
N ASP A 131 -17.92 4.36 -26.78
CA ASP A 131 -18.99 3.36 -26.88
C ASP A 131 -18.60 2.03 -26.22
N VAL A 132 -17.36 1.59 -26.42
CA VAL A 132 -16.82 0.39 -25.74
C VAL A 132 -16.78 0.59 -24.23
N ALA A 133 -16.31 1.74 -23.76
CA ALA A 133 -16.26 2.08 -22.35
C ALA A 133 -17.66 2.08 -21.72
N THR A 134 -18.62 2.71 -22.38
CA THR A 134 -20.02 2.80 -21.91
C THR A 134 -20.65 1.42 -21.79
N ASP A 135 -20.58 0.58 -22.83
CA ASP A 135 -21.14 -0.79 -22.80
C ASP A 135 -20.52 -1.63 -21.68
N CYS A 136 -19.20 -1.57 -21.48
CA CYS A 136 -18.54 -2.30 -20.40
C CYS A 136 -18.93 -1.80 -19.00
N LEU A 137 -19.02 -0.48 -18.80
CA LEU A 137 -19.41 0.15 -17.53
C LEU A 137 -20.84 -0.20 -17.16
N GLU A 138 -21.78 -0.05 -18.09
CA GLU A 138 -23.21 -0.33 -17.87
C GLU A 138 -23.46 -1.82 -17.56
N ARG A 139 -22.80 -2.73 -18.29
CA ARG A 139 -22.84 -4.18 -17.99
C ARG A 139 -22.28 -4.52 -16.62
N SER A 140 -21.36 -3.70 -16.13
CA SER A 140 -20.75 -3.85 -14.81
C SER A 140 -21.49 -3.09 -13.73
N GLY A 141 -22.67 -2.50 -14.01
CA GLY A 141 -23.53 -1.86 -13.02
C GLY A 141 -23.26 -0.38 -12.75
N PHE A 142 -22.36 0.26 -13.52
CA PHE A 142 -22.18 1.71 -13.46
C PHE A 142 -23.26 2.42 -14.28
N THR A 143 -23.55 3.67 -13.91
CA THR A 143 -24.23 4.63 -14.79
C THR A 143 -23.17 5.49 -15.46
N VAL A 144 -23.27 5.74 -16.77
CA VAL A 144 -22.33 6.65 -17.45
C VAL A 144 -22.94 8.04 -17.58
N GLY A 145 -22.26 9.05 -17.02
CA GLY A 145 -22.76 10.42 -16.96
C GLY A 145 -21.65 11.45 -16.78
N ALA A 146 -21.90 12.68 -17.22
CA ALA A 146 -20.94 13.78 -17.10
C ALA A 146 -21.01 14.49 -15.74
N ASP A 147 -22.22 14.65 -15.21
CA ASP A 147 -22.50 15.42 -13.99
C ASP A 147 -22.51 14.51 -12.75
N ASN A 148 -22.00 15.01 -11.62
CA ASN A 148 -21.96 14.32 -10.33
C ASN A 148 -21.35 12.90 -10.40
N ALA A 149 -20.31 12.74 -11.21
CA ALA A 149 -19.62 11.46 -11.34
C ALA A 149 -18.88 11.12 -10.04
N ASP A 150 -19.08 9.89 -9.56
CA ASP A 150 -18.38 9.37 -8.39
C ASP A 150 -16.91 9.07 -8.71
N VAL A 151 -16.64 8.71 -9.97
CA VAL A 151 -15.31 8.40 -10.51
C VAL A 151 -15.24 8.79 -11.98
N ALA A 152 -14.04 9.03 -12.49
CA ALA A 152 -13.79 9.19 -13.91
C ALA A 152 -12.85 8.11 -14.46
N LEU A 153 -13.10 7.68 -15.70
CA LEU A 153 -12.24 6.81 -16.48
C LEU A 153 -11.63 7.62 -17.63
N TRP A 154 -10.33 7.90 -17.56
CA TRP A 154 -9.61 8.60 -18.60
C TRP A 154 -8.97 7.62 -19.58
N LEU A 155 -9.33 7.71 -20.86
CA LEU A 155 -8.88 6.84 -21.95
C LEU A 155 -8.12 7.62 -23.04
N GLY A 156 -7.86 8.91 -22.81
CA GLY A 156 -7.18 9.82 -23.72
C GLY A 156 -7.90 11.16 -23.88
N GLY A 157 -7.29 12.09 -24.61
CA GLY A 157 -7.84 13.43 -24.86
C GLY A 157 -7.20 14.52 -24.00
N GLU A 158 -7.80 15.71 -24.00
CA GLU A 158 -7.35 16.79 -23.12
C GLU A 158 -7.73 16.46 -21.67
N LEU A 159 -6.81 16.75 -20.76
CA LEU A 159 -6.97 16.49 -19.33
C LEU A 159 -6.78 17.81 -18.59
N ASP A 160 -7.89 18.44 -18.28
CA ASP A 160 -7.94 19.48 -17.26
C ASP A 160 -7.95 18.84 -15.87
N GLU A 161 -7.55 19.62 -14.86
CA GLU A 161 -7.62 19.16 -13.48
C GLU A 161 -9.08 18.85 -13.15
N PRO A 162 -9.41 17.60 -12.78
CA PRO A 162 -10.79 17.20 -12.64
C PRO A 162 -11.37 17.83 -11.37
N ASP A 163 -12.44 18.60 -11.54
CA ASP A 163 -13.25 19.13 -10.43
C ASP A 163 -14.05 18.00 -9.77
N GLY A 164 -13.39 17.27 -8.87
CA GLY A 164 -14.01 16.29 -7.98
C GLY A 164 -13.92 14.83 -8.45
N GLY A 165 -13.79 13.95 -7.45
CA GLY A 165 -13.80 12.49 -7.61
C GLY A 165 -12.47 11.87 -8.07
N PRO A 166 -12.24 10.57 -7.84
CA PRO A 166 -11.07 9.86 -8.33
C PRO A 166 -11.10 9.69 -9.86
N VAL A 167 -9.95 9.85 -10.51
CA VAL A 167 -9.76 9.65 -11.94
C VAL A 167 -8.78 8.51 -12.19
N LEU A 168 -9.27 7.42 -12.77
CA LEU A 168 -8.44 6.30 -13.18
C LEU A 168 -7.93 6.52 -14.61
N LEU A 169 -6.61 6.46 -14.77
CA LEU A 169 -5.97 6.41 -16.09
C LEU A 169 -6.07 4.99 -16.66
N ALA A 170 -6.44 4.85 -17.93
CA ALA A 170 -6.27 3.62 -18.68
C ALA A 170 -5.84 3.91 -20.12
N SER A 171 -4.96 3.08 -20.66
CA SER A 171 -4.49 3.17 -22.05
C SER A 171 -4.37 1.79 -22.67
N ALA A 172 -4.71 1.70 -23.95
CA ALA A 172 -4.57 0.48 -24.73
C ALA A 172 -3.49 0.68 -25.81
N HIS A 173 -2.69 -0.35 -26.01
CA HIS A 173 -1.78 -0.49 -27.13
C HIS A 173 -2.14 -1.76 -27.93
N GLU A 174 -1.48 -2.01 -29.05
CA GLU A 174 -1.75 -3.19 -29.88
C GLU A 174 -1.68 -4.50 -29.07
N SER A 175 -0.63 -4.65 -28.25
CA SER A 175 -0.34 -5.87 -27.51
C SER A 175 -0.29 -5.68 -25.99
N SER A 176 -0.69 -4.52 -25.46
CA SER A 176 -0.71 -4.30 -24.01
C SER A 176 -1.85 -3.40 -23.56
N ALA A 177 -2.27 -3.60 -22.31
CA ALA A 177 -3.22 -2.77 -21.60
C ALA A 177 -2.55 -2.17 -20.37
N ARG A 178 -2.69 -0.87 -20.12
CA ARG A 178 -2.11 -0.21 -18.96
C ARG A 178 -3.20 0.48 -18.16
N ILE A 179 -3.27 0.16 -16.87
CA ILE A 179 -4.35 0.57 -15.96
C ILE A 179 -3.75 1.21 -14.72
N GLY A 180 -4.18 2.43 -14.41
CA GLY A 180 -3.64 3.29 -13.37
C GLY A 180 -2.68 4.36 -13.90
N PRO A 181 -2.24 5.30 -13.04
CA PRO A 181 -2.62 5.42 -11.63
C PRO A 181 -4.02 6.02 -11.45
N VAL A 182 -4.42 6.22 -10.20
CA VAL A 182 -5.62 6.98 -9.87
C VAL A 182 -5.18 8.33 -9.33
N PHE A 183 -5.67 9.41 -9.93
CA PHE A 183 -5.59 10.73 -9.35
C PHE A 183 -6.81 10.96 -8.45
N ASP A 184 -6.61 11.42 -7.22
CA ASP A 184 -7.68 11.88 -6.32
C ASP A 184 -7.07 12.86 -5.31
N ASP A 185 -7.84 13.34 -4.33
CA ASP A 185 -7.35 14.26 -3.29
C ASP A 185 -6.48 13.59 -2.21
N SER A 186 -6.31 12.26 -2.26
CA SER A 186 -5.54 11.52 -1.27
C SER A 186 -4.04 11.83 -1.38
N PRO A 187 -3.31 11.92 -0.24
CA PRO A 187 -1.85 12.00 -0.25
C PRO A 187 -1.17 10.75 -0.85
N MET A 188 -1.92 9.66 -1.05
CA MET A 188 -1.44 8.40 -1.59
C MET A 188 -1.49 8.31 -3.12
N SER A 189 -2.17 9.23 -3.80
CA SER A 189 -2.18 9.32 -5.26
C SER A 189 -1.07 10.27 -5.75
N PRO A 190 -0.58 10.08 -6.99
CA PRO A 190 0.27 11.09 -7.60
C PRO A 190 -0.45 12.44 -7.62
N CYS A 191 0.30 13.54 -7.47
CA CYS A 191 -0.23 14.87 -7.74
C CYS A 191 -0.70 14.98 -9.20
N PHE A 192 -1.55 15.97 -9.50
CA PHE A 192 -2.12 16.13 -10.84
C PHE A 192 -1.02 16.28 -11.91
N ARG A 193 0.09 16.94 -11.57
CA ARG A 193 1.26 17.05 -12.45
C ARG A 193 1.87 15.68 -12.77
N CYS A 194 2.22 14.88 -11.76
CA CYS A 194 2.76 13.53 -11.97
C CYS A 194 1.78 12.66 -12.75
N PHE A 195 0.48 12.75 -12.41
CA PHE A 195 -0.58 12.06 -13.14
C PHE A 195 -0.60 12.47 -14.61
N ARG A 196 -0.56 13.76 -14.92
CA ARG A 196 -0.58 14.30 -16.29
C ARG A 196 0.67 13.93 -17.08
N ALA A 197 1.85 13.99 -16.46
CA ALA A 197 3.09 13.54 -17.09
C ALA A 197 3.02 12.06 -17.45
N LEU A 198 2.53 11.21 -16.53
CA LEU A 198 2.30 9.80 -16.80
C LEU A 198 1.23 9.59 -17.89
N ALA A 199 0.14 10.35 -17.86
CA ALA A 199 -0.90 10.29 -18.88
C ALA A 199 -0.36 10.66 -20.27
N LYS A 200 0.58 11.60 -20.37
CA LYS A 200 1.27 11.94 -21.62
C LYS A 200 2.17 10.81 -22.11
N ASP A 201 2.94 10.22 -21.22
CA ASP A 201 3.87 9.13 -21.54
C ASP A 201 3.15 7.79 -21.83
N LEU A 202 2.00 7.56 -21.20
CA LEU A 202 1.17 6.37 -21.38
C LEU A 202 0.19 6.54 -22.55
N GLY A 203 -0.26 7.77 -22.79
CA GLY A 203 -1.26 8.16 -23.78
C GLY A 203 -0.74 8.22 -25.21
N ALA A 204 0.02 7.20 -25.66
CA ALA A 204 0.18 6.99 -27.09
C ALA A 204 -1.22 6.85 -27.71
N SER A 205 -1.47 7.62 -28.78
CA SER A 205 -2.77 7.87 -29.40
C SER A 205 -3.74 6.66 -29.38
N PRO A 206 -5.02 6.86 -28.98
CA PRO A 206 -6.03 5.78 -28.96
C PRO A 206 -6.16 4.97 -30.26
N ARG A 207 -5.69 5.54 -31.37
CA ARG A 207 -5.77 5.02 -32.74
C ARG A 207 -4.86 3.83 -33.03
N ALA A 208 -3.85 3.56 -32.20
CA ALA A 208 -2.94 2.44 -32.43
C ALA A 208 -3.52 1.08 -31.96
N ALA A 209 -4.49 1.08 -31.04
CA ALA A 209 -4.99 -0.15 -30.44
C ALA A 209 -6.25 -0.70 -31.17
N SER A 210 -6.35 -2.03 -31.24
CA SER A 210 -7.54 -2.68 -31.80
C SER A 210 -8.76 -2.51 -30.89
N ARG A 211 -9.98 -2.64 -31.44
CA ARG A 211 -11.22 -2.69 -30.64
C ARG A 211 -11.16 -3.74 -29.54
N ARG A 212 -10.54 -4.89 -29.80
CA ARG A 212 -10.36 -5.97 -28.82
C ARG A 212 -9.43 -5.57 -27.69
N SER A 213 -8.32 -4.90 -28.00
CA SER A 213 -7.39 -4.37 -26.99
C SER A 213 -8.11 -3.38 -26.09
N TRP A 214 -8.92 -2.48 -26.65
CA TRP A 214 -9.76 -1.56 -25.87
C TRP A 214 -10.79 -2.27 -24.99
N GLN A 215 -11.48 -3.30 -25.48
CA GLN A 215 -12.41 -4.08 -24.67
C GLN A 215 -11.72 -4.70 -23.44
N VAL A 216 -10.53 -5.27 -23.62
CA VAL A 216 -9.75 -5.84 -22.50
C VAL A 216 -9.28 -4.75 -21.55
N THR A 217 -8.71 -3.67 -22.06
CA THR A 217 -8.24 -2.53 -21.24
C THR A 217 -9.38 -1.95 -20.41
N VAL A 218 -10.53 -1.69 -21.03
CA VAL A 218 -11.71 -1.16 -20.33
C VAL A 218 -12.23 -2.15 -19.31
N ALA A 219 -12.34 -3.44 -19.64
CA ALA A 219 -12.79 -4.44 -18.66
C ALA A 219 -11.89 -4.48 -17.41
N LEU A 220 -10.57 -4.44 -17.61
CA LEU A 220 -9.60 -4.35 -16.50
C LEU A 220 -9.72 -3.02 -15.74
N ALA A 221 -9.95 -1.91 -16.43
CA ALA A 221 -10.16 -0.60 -15.81
C ALA A 221 -11.44 -0.58 -14.97
N VAL A 222 -12.53 -1.14 -15.47
CA VAL A 222 -13.81 -1.25 -14.75
C VAL A 222 -13.65 -2.08 -13.49
N GLN A 223 -12.93 -3.21 -13.54
CA GLN A 223 -12.60 -3.98 -12.34
C GLN A 223 -11.86 -3.14 -11.28
N ARG A 224 -10.96 -2.24 -11.72
CA ARG A 224 -10.24 -1.31 -10.82
C ARG A 224 -11.14 -0.20 -10.29
N LEU A 225 -11.99 0.41 -11.12
CA LEU A 225 -12.99 1.38 -10.71
C LEU A 225 -13.92 0.79 -9.65
N THR A 226 -14.40 -0.42 -9.88
CA THR A 226 -15.21 -1.16 -8.91
C THR A 226 -14.51 -1.28 -7.57
N SER A 227 -13.22 -1.62 -7.58
CA SER A 227 -12.42 -1.71 -6.35
C SER A 227 -12.19 -0.36 -5.67
N LEU A 228 -12.19 0.74 -6.43
CA LEU A 228 -12.03 2.10 -5.91
C LEU A 228 -13.32 2.60 -5.25
N VAL A 229 -14.45 2.47 -5.93
CA VAL A 229 -15.78 2.87 -5.42
C VAL A 229 -16.13 2.07 -4.17
N LEU A 230 -15.85 0.76 -4.16
CA LEU A 230 -16.10 -0.10 -3.00
C LEU A 230 -15.06 0.04 -1.89
N HIS A 231 -14.04 0.90 -2.08
CA HIS A 231 -12.90 1.08 -1.19
C HIS A 231 -12.11 -0.22 -0.84
N TYR A 232 -12.35 -1.32 -1.57
CA TYR A 232 -11.85 -2.66 -1.23
C TYR A 232 -10.33 -2.81 -1.44
N GLN A 233 -9.72 -2.03 -2.34
CA GLN A 233 -8.27 -2.07 -2.62
C GLN A 233 -7.66 -0.69 -2.89
N ALA A 234 -8.26 0.36 -2.33
CA ALA A 234 -7.89 1.75 -2.65
C ALA A 234 -6.40 2.06 -2.43
N GLY A 235 -5.69 1.34 -1.55
CA GLY A 235 -4.26 1.54 -1.32
C GLY A 235 -3.33 1.09 -2.45
N HIS A 236 -3.67 0.02 -3.19
CA HIS A 236 -2.76 -0.58 -4.19
C HIS A 236 -2.91 0.04 -5.59
N VAL A 237 -4.05 0.65 -5.88
CA VAL A 237 -4.39 1.15 -7.23
C VAL A 237 -4.00 2.62 -7.41
N LYS A 238 -3.95 3.40 -6.32
CA LYS A 238 -3.78 4.87 -6.41
C LYS A 238 -2.45 5.29 -7.01
N ASN A 239 -1.38 4.59 -6.69
CA ASN A 239 -0.01 4.93 -7.09
C ASN A 239 0.66 3.86 -7.94
N THR A 240 -0.13 3.07 -8.69
CA THR A 240 0.43 2.09 -9.64
C THR A 240 -0.12 2.23 -11.03
N VAL A 241 0.73 1.91 -12.01
CA VAL A 241 0.31 1.48 -13.33
C VAL A 241 0.52 -0.02 -13.39
N THR A 242 -0.55 -0.77 -13.61
CA THR A 242 -0.47 -2.17 -13.99
C THR A 242 -0.43 -2.25 -15.51
N GLU A 243 0.64 -2.82 -16.06
CA GLU A 243 0.73 -3.14 -17.48
C GLU A 243 0.49 -4.64 -17.67
N VAL A 244 -0.40 -4.99 -18.60
CA VAL A 244 -0.74 -6.35 -18.97
C VAL A 244 -0.33 -6.56 -20.42
N SER A 245 0.65 -7.43 -20.65
CA SER A 245 1.05 -7.85 -21.98
C SER A 245 0.05 -8.88 -22.48
N LEU A 246 -0.75 -8.52 -23.48
CA LEU A 246 -1.74 -9.40 -24.10
C LEU A 246 -1.08 -10.48 -24.95
N ALA A 247 0.12 -10.20 -25.47
CA ALA A 247 0.88 -11.16 -26.27
C ALA A 247 1.60 -12.20 -25.42
N GLN A 248 2.19 -11.78 -24.29
CA GLN A 248 3.00 -12.66 -23.44
C GLN A 248 2.22 -13.24 -22.26
N GLY A 249 1.02 -12.72 -21.98
CA GLY A 249 0.26 -13.10 -20.79
C GLY A 249 1.00 -12.74 -19.49
N THR A 250 1.72 -11.62 -19.48
CA THR A 250 2.44 -11.15 -18.30
C THR A 250 1.79 -9.90 -17.73
N ARG A 251 2.01 -9.67 -16.43
CA ARG A 251 1.56 -8.49 -15.70
C ARG A 251 2.76 -7.86 -15.01
N SER A 252 3.06 -6.61 -15.33
CA SER A 252 4.02 -5.79 -14.60
C SER A 252 3.30 -4.70 -13.82
N VAL A 253 3.88 -4.29 -12.69
CA VAL A 253 3.34 -3.22 -11.84
C VAL A 253 4.43 -2.19 -11.62
N HIS A 254 4.10 -0.93 -11.91
CA HIS A 254 5.01 0.20 -11.82
C HIS A 254 4.49 1.17 -10.76
N ALA A 255 5.34 1.63 -9.84
CA ALA A 255 4.98 2.75 -8.97
C ALA A 255 5.05 4.06 -9.75
N THR A 256 4.09 4.94 -9.46
CA THR A 256 3.88 6.20 -10.19
C THR A 256 4.09 7.45 -9.36
N VAL A 257 4.22 7.31 -8.04
CA VAL A 257 4.61 8.43 -7.19
C VAL A 257 6.11 8.56 -7.31
N ASP A 258 6.52 9.68 -7.87
CA ASP A 258 7.90 10.14 -7.81
C ASP A 258 8.18 10.58 -6.35
N PRO A 259 9.08 9.89 -5.63
CA PRO A 259 9.41 10.21 -4.25
C PRO A 259 10.14 11.55 -4.11
N ASP A 260 10.67 12.10 -5.21
CA ASP A 260 11.35 13.40 -5.23
C ASP A 260 10.42 14.54 -5.71
N CYS A 261 9.19 14.23 -6.15
CA CYS A 261 8.24 15.26 -6.58
C CYS A 261 7.77 16.13 -5.42
N ARG A 262 8.07 17.43 -5.50
CA ARG A 262 7.69 18.43 -4.49
C ARG A 262 6.19 18.43 -4.17
N GLN A 263 5.33 18.44 -5.19
CA GLN A 263 3.88 18.47 -4.96
C GLN A 263 3.37 17.18 -4.30
N CYS A 264 3.90 16.02 -4.68
CA CYS A 264 3.54 14.76 -4.02
C CYS A 264 3.99 14.76 -2.55
N LEU A 265 5.21 15.23 -2.27
CA LEU A 265 5.74 15.36 -0.91
C LEU A 265 4.90 16.33 -0.08
N GLU A 266 4.58 17.52 -0.60
CA GLU A 266 3.75 18.52 0.10
C GLU A 266 2.37 17.95 0.45
N ARG A 267 1.74 17.21 -0.47
CA ARG A 267 0.46 16.52 -0.21
C ARG A 267 0.58 15.47 0.89
N MET A 268 1.71 14.79 1.00
CA MET A 268 2.01 13.86 2.09
C MET A 268 2.39 14.55 3.41
N GLY A 269 2.43 15.89 3.44
CA GLY A 269 2.85 16.67 4.60
C GLY A 269 4.37 16.76 4.78
N CYS A 270 5.13 16.48 3.72
CA CYS A 270 6.58 16.58 3.70
C CYS A 270 7.02 17.90 3.03
N ALA A 271 8.09 18.52 3.52
CA ALA A 271 8.69 19.68 2.86
C ALA A 271 9.33 19.26 1.53
N GLY A 272 8.77 19.70 0.39
CA GLY A 272 9.29 19.36 -0.93
C GLY A 272 10.16 20.47 -1.53
N THR A 273 11.32 20.13 -2.12
CA THR A 273 12.18 21.08 -2.87
C THR A 273 12.75 20.48 -4.17
N GLY A 274 12.24 19.32 -4.62
CA GLY A 274 12.70 18.66 -5.85
C GLY A 274 12.54 19.51 -7.11
N ALA A 275 13.46 19.32 -8.06
CA ALA A 275 13.42 19.95 -9.36
C ALA A 275 12.19 19.48 -10.15
N ASP A 276 11.63 20.39 -10.93
CA ASP A 276 10.26 20.29 -11.42
C ASP A 276 10.07 19.21 -12.52
N ASP A 277 11.10 18.73 -13.25
CA ASP A 277 10.86 18.30 -14.64
C ASP A 277 10.92 16.81 -15.01
N GLU A 278 11.18 15.85 -14.11
CA GLU A 278 11.27 14.43 -14.52
C GLU A 278 10.49 13.47 -13.61
N VAL A 279 9.49 12.76 -14.17
CA VAL A 279 8.76 11.71 -13.45
C VAL A 279 9.49 10.38 -13.61
N VAL A 280 10.11 9.92 -12.53
CA VAL A 280 10.78 8.61 -12.50
C VAL A 280 9.76 7.49 -12.28
N ARG A 281 9.78 6.47 -13.14
CA ARG A 281 9.01 5.23 -12.96
C ARG A 281 9.85 4.17 -12.28
N TYR A 282 9.28 3.51 -11.27
CA TYR A 282 9.91 2.37 -10.61
C TYR A 282 9.15 1.09 -10.95
N GLU A 283 9.77 0.20 -11.71
CA GLU A 283 9.22 -1.15 -11.90
C GLU A 283 9.26 -1.89 -10.55
N LEU A 284 8.10 -2.27 -10.04
CA LEU A 284 7.98 -2.98 -8.76
C LEU A 284 8.14 -4.50 -8.92
N GLY A 285 7.84 -4.99 -10.12
CA GLY A 285 8.00 -6.40 -10.51
C GLY A 285 7.18 -6.77 -11.74
N THR A 286 7.57 -7.90 -12.34
CA THR A 286 6.88 -8.56 -13.45
C THR A 286 6.48 -9.97 -13.03
N TYR A 287 5.24 -10.37 -13.36
CA TYR A 287 4.59 -11.60 -12.93
C TYR A 287 3.93 -12.30 -14.14
N GLU A 288 3.86 -13.62 -14.16
CA GLU A 288 3.08 -14.38 -15.15
C GLU A 288 1.60 -14.39 -14.76
N LEU A 289 0.68 -14.25 -15.72
CA LEU A 289 -0.75 -14.37 -15.46
C LEU A 289 -1.09 -15.81 -15.10
N GLY A 290 -1.60 -16.04 -13.88
CA GLY A 290 -2.05 -17.35 -13.40
C GLY A 290 -1.22 -17.95 -12.26
N THR A 291 -0.05 -17.37 -11.96
CA THR A 291 0.66 -17.68 -10.71
C THR A 291 0.15 -16.75 -9.62
N GLU A 292 -0.80 -17.22 -8.80
CA GLU A 292 -1.12 -16.51 -7.57
C GLU A 292 0.12 -16.52 -6.66
N ALA A 293 0.54 -15.34 -6.20
CA ALA A 293 1.51 -15.21 -5.11
C ALA A 293 0.82 -15.62 -3.80
N GLY A 294 0.45 -16.90 -3.71
CA GLY A 294 -0.26 -17.50 -2.59
C GLY A 294 0.68 -18.36 -1.75
N ASP A 295 1.79 -17.80 -1.27
CA ASP A 295 2.56 -18.47 -0.23
C ASP A 295 1.86 -18.23 1.11
N ALA A 296 1.20 -19.29 1.60
CA ALA A 296 0.57 -19.34 2.91
C ALA A 296 1.59 -19.01 4.02
N MET A 297 1.29 -17.97 4.80
CA MET A 297 2.06 -17.63 6.00
C MET A 297 1.79 -18.68 7.10
N PRO A 298 2.82 -19.13 7.84
CA PRO A 298 2.60 -19.89 9.07
C PRO A 298 1.92 -19.02 10.13
N VAL A 299 0.93 -19.59 10.82
CA VAL A 299 0.17 -18.95 11.90
C VAL A 299 1.10 -18.81 13.12
N GLY A 300 1.40 -17.57 13.52
CA GLY A 300 2.26 -17.26 14.66
C GLY A 300 1.57 -17.43 16.02
N GLU A 301 2.36 -17.81 17.03
CA GLU A 301 2.00 -17.99 18.44
C GLU A 301 1.45 -16.72 19.12
N PRO A 302 0.69 -16.86 20.24
CA PRO A 302 0.06 -15.73 20.93
C PRO A 302 1.09 -14.73 21.49
N MET A 303 0.83 -13.44 21.27
CA MET A 303 1.67 -12.35 21.76
C MET A 303 1.72 -12.30 23.30
N PRO A 304 2.91 -12.13 23.90
CA PRO A 304 3.03 -11.90 25.34
C PRO A 304 2.46 -10.53 25.74
N ARG A 305 1.92 -10.46 26.96
CA ARG A 305 1.30 -9.25 27.52
C ARG A 305 2.30 -8.10 27.62
N TYR A 306 1.99 -7.00 26.93
CA TYR A 306 2.77 -5.77 26.87
C TYR A 306 2.80 -5.05 28.23
N ARG A 307 4.00 -4.73 28.74
CA ARG A 307 4.20 -3.68 29.77
C ARG A 307 4.65 -2.39 29.07
N PRO A 308 4.18 -1.20 29.48
CA PRO A 308 4.58 0.06 28.83
C PRO A 308 6.09 0.28 28.93
N ALA A 309 6.77 0.38 27.78
CA ALA A 309 8.22 0.56 27.64
C ALA A 309 8.76 1.93 28.09
N LEU A 310 7.90 2.84 28.58
CA LEU A 310 8.32 4.15 29.09
C LEU A 310 9.19 4.06 30.36
N GLY A 311 9.03 3.01 31.18
CA GLY A 311 9.83 2.82 32.39
C GLY A 311 11.29 2.44 32.14
N TYR A 312 11.58 1.69 31.08
CA TYR A 312 12.95 1.30 30.69
C TYR A 312 13.77 2.47 30.12
N ARG A 313 13.13 3.61 29.80
CA ARG A 313 13.81 4.76 29.21
C ARG A 313 14.72 5.50 30.19
N GLN A 314 14.41 5.52 31.48
CA GLN A 314 15.18 6.31 32.46
C GLN A 314 16.48 5.62 32.89
N GLU A 315 16.43 4.31 33.20
CA GLU A 315 17.60 3.57 33.72
C GLU A 315 18.72 3.37 32.68
N ALA A 316 18.39 3.36 31.38
CA ALA A 316 19.36 3.28 30.30
C ALA A 316 20.01 4.64 29.94
N LEU A 317 19.39 5.77 30.31
CA LEU A 317 19.95 7.13 30.12
C LEU A 317 21.10 7.40 31.12
N ASP A 318 21.09 6.78 32.30
CA ASP A 318 21.95 7.17 33.43
C ASP A 318 23.34 6.49 33.46
N SER A 319 23.66 5.59 32.51
CA SER A 319 24.84 4.72 32.59
C SER A 319 25.73 4.66 31.34
N ALA A 320 25.51 5.49 30.32
CA ALA A 320 26.31 5.43 29.10
C ALA A 320 27.70 6.09 29.25
N PRO A 321 28.83 5.35 29.05
CA PRO A 321 30.16 5.93 29.08
C PRO A 321 30.39 6.90 27.92
N ALA A 322 31.31 7.85 28.10
CA ALA A 322 31.70 8.83 27.08
C ALA A 322 32.43 8.16 25.88
N GLY A 323 31.67 7.58 24.95
CA GLY A 323 32.21 7.08 23.68
C GLY A 323 32.58 8.21 22.71
N THR A 324 33.48 7.93 21.77
CA THR A 324 33.82 8.84 20.66
C THR A 324 32.60 9.15 19.79
N PRO A 325 32.57 10.28 19.06
CA PRO A 325 31.46 10.59 18.15
C PRO A 325 31.14 9.47 17.15
N LEU A 326 32.18 8.81 16.62
CA LEU A 326 32.03 7.64 15.76
C LEU A 326 31.31 6.48 16.46
N HIS A 327 31.72 6.14 17.68
CA HIS A 327 31.06 5.09 18.44
C HIS A 327 29.59 5.41 18.73
N ARG A 328 29.28 6.67 19.07
CA ARG A 328 27.90 7.12 19.32
C ARG A 328 27.06 7.05 18.04
N ALA A 329 27.55 7.55 16.92
CA ALA A 329 26.87 7.48 15.63
C ALA A 329 26.55 6.03 15.22
N ARG A 330 27.50 5.10 15.40
CA ARG A 330 27.28 3.66 15.18
C ARG A 330 26.14 3.11 16.05
N LEU A 331 26.10 3.46 17.33
CA LEU A 331 25.04 3.02 18.24
C LEU A 331 23.68 3.60 17.87
N VAL A 332 23.62 4.86 17.44
CA VAL A 332 22.38 5.49 16.98
C VAL A 332 21.89 4.84 15.69
N GLY A 333 22.77 4.64 14.70
CA GLY A 333 22.41 3.94 13.45
C GLY A 333 21.95 2.51 13.69
N ARG A 334 22.62 1.75 14.57
CA ARG A 334 22.16 0.40 14.98
C ARG A 334 20.83 0.42 15.70
N ALA A 335 20.50 1.46 16.47
CA ALA A 335 19.18 1.57 17.08
C ALA A 335 18.07 1.83 16.04
N ALA A 336 18.40 2.52 14.95
CA ALA A 336 17.44 2.80 13.88
C ALA A 336 16.99 1.53 13.16
N THR A 337 17.93 0.64 12.81
CA THR A 337 17.66 -0.47 11.88
C THR A 337 18.22 -1.81 12.32
N GLY A 338 19.01 -1.87 13.39
CA GLY A 338 19.68 -3.09 13.83
C GLY A 338 18.74 -4.09 14.51
N ALA A 339 19.22 -5.33 14.56
CA ALA A 339 18.60 -6.40 15.32
C ALA A 339 18.67 -6.15 16.83
N ASN A 340 17.71 -6.70 17.55
CA ASN A 340 17.70 -6.73 19.00
C ASN A 340 18.83 -7.67 19.47
N PRO A 341 19.78 -7.20 20.30
CA PRO A 341 20.87 -8.04 20.79
C PRO A 341 20.41 -9.30 21.53
N SER A 342 19.26 -9.26 22.21
CA SER A 342 18.71 -10.41 22.93
C SER A 342 17.91 -11.37 22.03
N GLU A 343 17.43 -10.88 20.89
CA GLU A 343 16.61 -11.63 19.93
C GLU A 343 17.10 -11.31 18.51
N PRO A 344 18.20 -11.92 18.03
CA PRO A 344 18.89 -11.50 16.79
C PRO A 344 18.02 -11.59 15.53
N HIS A 345 16.95 -12.40 15.59
CA HIS A 345 15.97 -12.54 14.52
C HIS A 345 14.93 -11.41 14.51
N ARG A 346 14.83 -10.61 15.58
CA ARG A 346 13.93 -9.45 15.67
C ARG A 346 14.72 -8.14 15.58
N ARG A 347 14.05 -7.09 15.10
CA ARG A 347 14.60 -5.73 15.07
C ARG A 347 14.05 -4.90 16.21
N LEU A 348 14.77 -3.83 16.54
CA LEU A 348 14.24 -2.79 17.43
C LEU A 348 13.12 -2.00 16.75
N THR A 349 13.12 -1.96 15.40
CA THR A 349 12.14 -1.25 14.58
C THR A 349 11.19 -2.24 13.92
N PRO A 350 9.87 -2.10 14.10
CA PRO A 350 8.89 -2.95 13.41
C PRO A 350 8.90 -2.68 11.90
N SER A 351 8.68 -3.72 11.10
CA SER A 351 8.60 -3.64 9.64
C SER A 351 7.40 -4.43 9.13
N GLY A 352 6.71 -3.89 8.12
CA GLY A 352 5.57 -4.56 7.49
C GLY A 352 5.99 -5.93 6.94
N GLY A 353 5.45 -7.00 7.50
CA GLY A 353 5.76 -8.37 7.09
C GLY A 353 7.21 -8.80 7.34
N ASP A 354 7.92 -8.10 8.24
CA ASP A 354 9.35 -8.27 8.53
C ASP A 354 10.25 -8.26 7.27
N LEU A 355 9.94 -7.38 6.31
CA LEU A 355 10.68 -7.27 5.04
C LEU A 355 11.95 -6.41 5.15
N ARG A 356 12.08 -5.66 6.25
CA ARG A 356 13.29 -4.89 6.62
C ARG A 356 13.69 -3.93 5.50
N SER A 357 12.77 -3.09 5.09
CA SER A 357 12.96 -2.21 3.94
C SER A 357 13.88 -1.02 4.20
N CYS A 358 14.05 -0.63 5.48
CA CYS A 358 14.84 0.54 5.86
C CYS A 358 16.27 0.14 6.30
N ASP A 359 17.25 0.78 5.68
CA ASP A 359 18.67 0.76 6.03
C ASP A 359 19.08 2.12 6.61
N ALA A 360 20.09 2.14 7.49
CA ALA A 360 20.56 3.35 8.15
C ALA A 360 22.04 3.59 7.85
N PHE A 361 22.36 4.82 7.48
CA PHE A 361 23.71 5.32 7.28
C PHE A 361 24.00 6.42 8.27
N TYR A 362 25.24 6.54 8.72
CA TYR A 362 25.71 7.75 9.39
C TYR A 362 26.85 8.39 8.60
N ILE A 363 26.95 9.71 8.70
CA ILE A 363 27.99 10.53 8.08
C ILE A 363 28.63 11.37 9.19
N LEU A 364 29.95 11.32 9.29
CA LEU A 364 30.73 12.08 10.27
C LEU A 364 31.83 12.88 9.55
N PRO A 365 32.18 14.08 10.03
CA PRO A 365 33.42 14.73 9.63
C PRO A 365 34.60 13.81 9.94
N ALA A 366 35.49 13.57 8.97
CA ALA A 366 36.75 12.93 9.28
C ALA A 366 37.57 13.87 10.18
N GLY A 367 38.21 13.35 11.23
CA GLY A 367 38.94 14.15 12.22
C GLY A 367 40.19 14.89 11.70
N GLY A 368 40.38 15.01 10.39
CA GLY A 368 41.50 15.67 9.73
C GLY A 368 41.10 16.94 8.96
N THR A 369 42.07 17.79 8.65
CA THR A 369 41.90 19.06 7.93
C THR A 369 41.51 18.89 6.44
N GLY A 370 41.35 17.66 5.96
CA GLY A 370 41.26 17.31 4.54
C GLY A 370 39.87 17.35 3.92
N GLY A 371 38.83 17.80 4.64
CA GLY A 371 37.47 17.85 4.09
C GLY A 371 36.95 16.48 3.65
N SER A 372 37.35 15.39 4.30
CA SER A 372 36.77 14.06 4.11
C SER A 372 35.65 13.79 5.13
N VAL A 373 34.80 12.82 4.84
CA VAL A 373 33.76 12.31 5.74
C VAL A 373 33.86 10.80 5.88
N THR A 374 33.56 10.28 7.06
CA THR A 374 33.33 8.85 7.27
C THR A 374 31.86 8.56 7.02
N VAL A 375 31.58 7.65 6.10
CA VAL A 375 30.24 7.12 5.84
C VAL A 375 30.19 5.68 6.34
N GLY A 376 29.25 5.37 7.22
CA GLY A 376 29.03 4.01 7.73
C GLY A 376 27.63 3.51 7.46
N LEU A 377 27.51 2.32 6.88
CA LEU A 377 26.24 1.58 6.77
C LEU A 377 26.04 0.71 8.01
N CYS A 378 24.91 0.88 8.69
CA CYS A 378 24.48 0.04 9.81
C CYS A 378 23.59 -1.09 9.28
N PRO A 379 24.14 -2.31 9.10
CA PRO A 379 23.34 -3.42 8.60
C PRO A 379 22.24 -3.80 9.59
N PRO A 380 21.10 -4.30 9.09
CA PRO A 380 19.99 -4.70 9.94
C PRO A 380 20.26 -5.98 10.75
N ASP A 381 21.26 -6.78 10.37
CA ASP A 381 21.66 -8.00 11.06
C ASP A 381 22.58 -7.69 12.26
N ALA A 382 22.31 -8.28 13.42
CA ALA A 382 23.13 -8.15 14.63
C ALA A 382 24.57 -8.62 14.39
N ALA A 383 24.74 -9.68 13.61
CA ALA A 383 26.03 -10.32 13.35
C ALA A 383 26.84 -9.59 12.27
N ALA A 384 26.22 -8.73 11.48
CA ALA A 384 26.92 -8.01 10.42
C ALA A 384 27.73 -6.84 10.98
N GLU A 385 28.95 -6.69 10.45
CA GLU A 385 29.84 -5.59 10.79
C GLU A 385 29.36 -4.28 10.14
N VAL A 386 29.62 -3.15 10.81
CA VAL A 386 29.36 -1.84 10.21
C VAL A 386 30.35 -1.66 9.06
N HIS A 387 29.85 -1.43 7.85
CA HIS A 387 30.70 -1.15 6.69
C HIS A 387 31.00 0.34 6.63
N GLU A 388 32.25 0.71 6.88
CA GLU A 388 32.72 2.09 6.88
C GLU A 388 33.67 2.37 5.74
N ARG A 389 33.53 3.57 5.18
CA ARG A 389 34.46 4.10 4.20
C ARG A 389 34.71 5.58 4.47
N GLU A 390 35.95 5.98 4.27
CA GLU A 390 36.30 7.39 4.20
C GLU A 390 36.11 7.85 2.75
N VAL A 391 35.39 8.95 2.57
CA VAL A 391 35.08 9.54 1.27
C VAL A 391 35.50 11.00 1.31
N ALA A 392 36.24 11.45 0.29
CA ALA A 392 36.49 12.88 0.13
C ALA A 392 35.13 13.59 0.02
N CYS A 393 34.86 14.62 0.85
CA CYS A 393 33.56 15.28 0.86
C CYS A 393 33.36 15.94 -0.50
N PRO A 394 32.43 15.42 -1.33
CA PRO A 394 32.09 16.07 -2.56
C PRO A 394 31.23 17.28 -2.19
N GLU A 395 31.73 18.48 -2.49
CA GLU A 395 30.92 19.69 -2.65
C GLU A 395 30.26 20.37 -1.43
N PRO A 396 29.80 21.64 -1.59
CA PRO A 396 29.14 22.42 -0.53
C PRO A 396 27.84 21.82 0.03
N SER A 397 27.15 20.96 -0.72
CA SER A 397 25.84 20.40 -0.34
C SER A 397 25.93 19.45 0.87
N ILE A 398 26.98 18.62 0.93
CA ILE A 398 27.24 17.73 2.07
C ILE A 398 27.80 18.50 3.26
N LYS A 399 28.53 19.60 3.03
CA LYS A 399 28.91 20.54 4.09
C LYS A 399 27.67 21.12 4.78
N GLY A 400 26.68 21.55 4.00
CA GLY A 400 25.38 22.00 4.50
C GLY A 400 24.63 20.96 5.35
N LEU A 401 24.84 19.67 5.07
CA LEU A 401 24.28 18.58 5.86
C LEU A 401 24.78 18.60 7.30
N LEU A 402 26.10 18.78 7.45
CA LEU A 402 26.83 18.72 8.71
C LEU A 402 26.99 20.09 9.38
N ASP A 403 26.49 21.19 8.79
CA ASP A 403 26.61 22.52 9.37
C ASP A 403 26.04 22.58 10.81
N GLY A 404 26.95 22.77 11.77
CA GLY A 404 26.67 22.78 13.21
C GLY A 404 26.22 21.42 13.77
N ALA A 405 26.41 20.32 13.05
CA ALA A 405 26.10 18.96 13.50
C ALA A 405 27.38 18.14 13.74
N ASP A 406 27.37 17.30 14.77
CA ASP A 406 28.47 16.39 15.05
C ASP A 406 28.47 15.20 14.07
N ALA A 407 27.28 14.80 13.59
CA ALA A 407 27.07 13.77 12.59
C ALA A 407 25.73 13.97 11.87
N ALA A 408 25.49 13.22 10.80
CA ALA A 408 24.18 13.05 10.19
C ALA A 408 23.79 11.57 10.18
N LEU A 409 22.49 11.30 10.36
CA LEU A 409 21.85 10.01 10.14
C LEU A 409 21.06 10.11 8.84
N VAL A 410 21.23 9.15 7.93
CA VAL A 410 20.46 9.05 6.69
C VAL A 410 19.75 7.70 6.65
N LEU A 411 18.43 7.73 6.51
CA LEU A 411 17.61 6.54 6.38
C LEU A 411 17.24 6.36 4.91
N VAL A 412 17.41 5.13 4.43
CA VAL A 412 17.19 4.76 3.03
C VAL A 412 16.24 3.58 3.01
N ALA A 413 15.22 3.64 2.16
CA ALA A 413 14.33 2.51 1.95
C ALA A 413 14.57 1.84 0.59
N ASP A 414 14.63 0.50 0.57
CA ASP A 414 14.57 -0.31 -0.65
C ASP A 414 13.12 -0.71 -0.94
N LEU A 415 12.51 -0.02 -1.90
CA LEU A 415 11.12 -0.25 -2.29
C LEU A 415 10.86 -1.65 -2.80
N ARG A 416 11.85 -2.34 -3.39
CA ARG A 416 11.64 -3.70 -3.91
C ARG A 416 11.28 -4.68 -2.81
N ARG A 417 11.87 -4.52 -1.62
CA ARG A 417 11.61 -5.43 -0.49
C ARG A 417 10.12 -5.40 -0.15
N ASN A 418 9.56 -4.21 0.06
CA ASN A 418 8.14 -4.07 0.37
C ASN A 418 7.23 -4.32 -0.83
N ALA A 419 7.61 -3.85 -2.02
CA ALA A 419 6.75 -3.90 -3.19
C ALA A 419 6.50 -5.30 -3.72
N ARG A 420 7.44 -6.24 -3.51
CA ARG A 420 7.23 -7.65 -3.82
C ARG A 420 6.01 -8.24 -3.11
N LYS A 421 5.75 -7.84 -1.86
CA LYS A 421 4.64 -8.36 -1.03
C LYS A 421 3.42 -7.44 -1.04
N TYR A 422 3.64 -6.14 -0.98
CA TYR A 422 2.59 -5.14 -0.76
C TYR A 422 2.31 -4.27 -2.00
N GLY A 423 2.98 -4.53 -3.13
CA GLY A 423 2.95 -3.64 -4.27
C GLY A 423 3.29 -2.21 -3.86
N SER A 424 2.57 -1.23 -4.37
CA SER A 424 2.82 0.17 -4.06
C SER A 424 2.42 0.63 -2.66
N PHE A 425 1.59 -0.12 -1.94
CA PHE A 425 1.38 0.12 -0.51
C PHE A 425 2.70 -0.05 0.27
N GLY A 426 3.67 -0.77 -0.32
CA GLY A 426 5.02 -0.89 0.18
C GLY A 426 5.77 0.44 0.36
N ILE A 427 5.43 1.48 -0.40
CA ILE A 427 6.00 2.83 -0.22
C ILE A 427 5.56 3.40 1.14
N LYS A 428 4.27 3.30 1.47
CA LYS A 428 3.74 3.76 2.77
C LYS A 428 4.39 3.00 3.92
N LEU A 429 4.50 1.67 3.78
CA LEU A 429 5.15 0.84 4.78
C LEU A 429 6.63 1.22 4.97
N ALA A 430 7.34 1.56 3.88
CA ALA A 430 8.73 2.03 3.95
C ALA A 430 8.85 3.37 4.69
N LEU A 431 7.96 4.33 4.42
CA LEU A 431 7.93 5.62 5.11
C LEU A 431 7.57 5.46 6.59
N LEU A 432 6.60 4.61 6.92
CA LEU A 432 6.24 4.31 8.31
C LEU A 432 7.39 3.60 9.06
N GLU A 433 8.03 2.63 8.41
CA GLU A 433 9.22 1.95 8.95
C GLU A 433 10.35 2.96 9.23
N THR A 434 10.56 3.91 8.32
CA THR A 434 11.52 5.02 8.50
C THR A 434 11.17 5.88 9.72
N GLY A 435 9.90 6.23 9.90
CA GLY A 435 9.46 7.01 11.06
C GLY A 435 9.72 6.28 12.38
N CYS A 436 9.46 4.98 12.43
CA CYS A 436 9.80 4.15 13.59
C CYS A 436 11.32 4.06 13.82
N ALA A 437 12.10 3.89 12.75
CA ALA A 437 13.57 3.86 12.82
C ALA A 437 14.13 5.17 13.37
N LEU A 438 13.64 6.31 12.88
CA LEU A 438 14.04 7.64 13.36
C LEU A 438 13.69 7.84 14.83
N ALA A 439 12.50 7.42 15.28
CA ALA A 439 12.10 7.52 16.69
C ALA A 439 13.01 6.69 17.61
N ASN A 440 13.38 5.48 17.19
CA ASN A 440 14.34 4.63 17.92
C ASN A 440 15.74 5.25 17.95
N ALA A 441 16.20 5.80 16.82
CA ALA A 441 17.47 6.50 16.73
C ALA A 441 17.51 7.73 17.66
N ALA A 442 16.46 8.54 17.66
CA ALA A 442 16.32 9.71 18.53
C ALA A 442 16.34 9.33 20.01
N ALA A 443 15.62 8.27 20.39
CA ALA A 443 15.64 7.77 21.77
C ALA A 443 17.04 7.29 22.19
N ARG A 444 17.75 6.59 21.30
CA ARG A 444 19.12 6.13 21.57
C ARG A 444 20.12 7.30 21.64
N ALA A 445 19.99 8.28 20.76
CA ALA A 445 20.82 9.47 20.77
C ALA A 445 20.65 10.25 22.09
N ALA A 446 19.41 10.43 22.56
CA ALA A 446 19.15 11.08 23.84
C ALA A 446 19.86 10.37 25.00
N ALA A 447 19.89 9.03 25.00
CA ALA A 447 20.64 8.21 25.97
C ALA A 447 22.16 8.36 25.90
N LEU A 448 22.68 8.94 24.82
CA LEU A 448 24.10 9.22 24.61
C LEU A 448 24.43 10.71 24.76
N GLY A 449 23.47 11.54 25.24
CA GLY A 449 23.60 13.00 25.32
C GLY A 449 23.66 13.68 23.96
N TRP A 450 23.00 13.08 22.96
CA TRP A 450 22.83 13.60 21.61
C TRP A 450 21.35 13.90 21.31
N HIS A 451 21.13 14.85 20.41
CA HIS A 451 19.84 15.18 19.84
C HIS A 451 19.81 14.80 18.36
N VAL A 452 18.68 14.25 17.92
CA VAL A 452 18.41 13.94 16.51
C VAL A 452 17.33 14.90 16.03
N GLU A 453 17.63 15.66 14.99
CA GLU A 453 16.73 16.63 14.38
C GLU A 453 16.54 16.28 12.91
N ALA A 454 15.33 15.87 12.53
CA ALA A 454 15.00 15.62 11.13
C ALA A 454 15.16 16.92 10.32
N ARG A 455 15.91 16.83 9.22
CA ARG A 455 16.12 17.94 8.31
C ARG A 455 14.96 17.99 7.31
N GLU A 456 14.24 19.10 7.30
CA GLU A 456 13.33 19.41 6.21
C GLU A 456 14.12 19.77 4.94
N GLY A 457 13.58 19.37 3.78
CA GLY A 457 14.08 19.76 2.46
C GLY A 457 15.45 19.21 2.04
N VAL A 458 16.04 18.26 2.77
CA VAL A 458 17.25 17.55 2.31
C VAL A 458 16.81 16.27 1.61
N HIS A 459 16.89 16.28 0.28
CA HIS A 459 16.39 15.21 -0.58
C HIS A 459 17.48 14.23 -1.02
N SER A 460 17.06 13.23 -1.81
CA SER A 460 17.91 12.28 -2.52
C SER A 460 18.74 12.95 -3.63
N SER A 461 19.52 13.98 -3.29
CA SER A 461 20.40 14.64 -4.25
C SER A 461 21.36 13.62 -4.86
N VAL A 462 21.71 13.82 -6.13
CA VAL A 462 22.61 12.92 -6.86
C VAL A 462 23.93 12.75 -6.09
N GLU A 463 24.40 13.82 -5.46
CA GLU A 463 25.62 13.85 -4.65
C GLU A 463 25.47 13.02 -3.37
N LEU A 464 24.35 13.15 -2.64
CA LEU A 464 24.12 12.36 -1.43
C LEU A 464 23.93 10.87 -1.76
N ARG A 465 23.24 10.54 -2.86
CA ARG A 465 23.13 9.15 -3.35
C ARG A 465 24.49 8.57 -3.69
N ALA A 466 25.33 9.32 -4.41
CA ALA A 466 26.69 8.91 -4.75
C ALA A 466 27.57 8.74 -3.49
N LEU A 467 27.45 9.66 -2.51
CA LEU A 467 28.13 9.58 -1.22
C LEU A 467 27.74 8.33 -0.43
N LEU A 468 26.49 7.89 -0.52
CA LEU A 468 26.01 6.68 0.16
C LEU A 468 26.26 5.40 -0.67
N GLY A 469 26.60 5.53 -1.95
CA GLY A 469 26.81 4.41 -2.87
C GLY A 469 25.51 3.79 -3.36
N LEU A 470 24.41 4.55 -3.34
CA LEU A 470 23.10 4.11 -3.81
C LEU A 470 23.08 4.10 -5.33
N THR A 471 23.03 2.91 -5.92
CA THR A 471 23.03 2.72 -7.37
C THR A 471 21.67 2.25 -7.88
N SER A 472 20.84 1.67 -7.01
CA SER A 472 19.52 1.21 -7.37
C SER A 472 18.55 2.40 -7.42
N PRO A 473 17.73 2.55 -8.48
CA PRO A 473 16.66 3.55 -8.47
C PRO A 473 15.63 3.25 -7.38
N HIS A 474 15.49 1.99 -6.95
CA HIS A 474 14.51 1.61 -5.91
C HIS A 474 14.95 1.93 -4.48
N GLU A 475 16.20 2.33 -4.29
CA GLU A 475 16.71 2.85 -3.03
C GLU A 475 16.50 4.36 -3.03
N PHE A 476 15.72 4.87 -2.08
CA PHE A 476 15.48 6.30 -1.95
C PHE A 476 15.67 6.76 -0.52
N ILE A 477 16.17 7.98 -0.37
CA ILE A 477 16.46 8.59 0.92
C ILE A 477 15.13 9.07 1.52
N THR A 478 14.70 8.42 2.60
CA THR A 478 13.42 8.69 3.24
C THR A 478 13.53 9.74 4.34
N CYS A 479 14.71 9.87 4.96
CA CYS A 479 14.96 10.84 6.01
C CYS A 479 16.44 11.17 6.08
N VAL A 480 16.76 12.45 6.28
CA VAL A 480 18.06 12.87 6.78
C VAL A 480 17.85 13.59 8.11
N ALA A 481 18.66 13.28 9.12
CA ALA A 481 18.60 13.90 10.42
C ALA A 481 20.00 14.33 10.88
N ARG A 482 20.09 15.52 11.48
CA ARG A 482 21.30 16.00 12.13
C ARG A 482 21.40 15.40 13.52
N MET A 483 22.61 15.04 13.90
CA MET A 483 22.93 14.56 15.25
C MET A 483 23.87 15.55 15.91
N ARG A 484 23.50 16.03 17.10
CA ARG A 484 24.23 17.07 17.84
C ARG A 484 24.39 16.67 19.30
N THR A 485 25.53 16.96 19.88
CA THR A 485 25.74 16.96 21.32
C THR A 485 24.98 18.12 21.97
N ASP A 486 24.62 17.96 23.26
CA ASP A 486 24.00 19.05 24.05
C ASP A 486 24.86 20.33 24.06
N ARG A 487 26.18 20.18 23.93
CA ARG A 487 27.13 21.31 23.83
C ARG A 487 26.94 22.07 22.51
N GLY A 488 26.91 21.37 21.38
CA GLY A 488 26.71 21.98 20.07
C GLY A 488 25.36 22.69 19.93
N ARG A 489 24.31 22.25 20.65
CA ARG A 489 23.02 22.93 20.65
C ARG A 489 23.06 24.32 21.29
N ARG A 490 23.73 24.46 22.44
CA ARG A 490 23.82 25.75 23.15
C ARG A 490 24.58 26.81 22.39
N GLU A 491 25.53 26.41 21.54
CA GLU A 491 26.35 27.33 20.73
C GLU A 491 25.60 27.88 19.50
N VAL A 492 24.50 27.25 19.07
CA VAL A 492 23.68 27.71 17.92
C VAL A 492 22.51 28.59 18.35
N GLU A 493 22.04 28.44 19.59
CA GLU A 493 20.94 29.25 20.15
C GLU A 493 21.42 30.63 20.66
N THR A 494 22.74 30.86 20.72
CA THR A 494 23.40 32.15 21.04
C THR A 494 23.94 32.80 19.78
#